data_AF-A0A712CV20-F1
#
_entry.id   AF-A0A712CV20-F1
#
_cell.length_a   1.000
_cell.length_b   1.000
_cell.length_c   1.000
_cell.angle_alpha   90.00
_cell.angle_beta   90.00
_cell.angle_gamma   90.00
#
_symmetry.space_group_name_H-M   'P 1'
#
loop_
_entity.id
_entity.type
_entity.pdbx_description
1 polymer ?
#
loop_
_entity_poly.entity_id
_entity_poly.type
_entity_poly.pdbx_seq_one_letter_code
_entity_poly.pdbx_strand_id
1 'polypeptide(L)' 'GLIIRQHNAIDRRIREAVISRTGKAMTERIDAAREQMGKVVFKDWPQDELDVFVRLMQKFADAMDSDASMPE' A
#
# COMPACT_ATOMS: atom_id res chain seq x y z
N GLY A 1 13.97 8.68 13.34
CA GLY A 1 12.67 8.87 12.68
C GLY A 1 12.31 7.63 11.88
N LEU A 2 11.03 7.39 11.63
CA LEU A 2 10.54 6.27 10.80
C LEU A 2 11.01 6.38 9.34
N ILE A 3 11.43 7.58 8.93
CA ILE A 3 11.99 7.90 7.62
C ILE A 3 13.39 8.48 7.83
N ILE A 4 14.31 8.13 6.93
CA ILE A 4 15.65 8.72 6.77
C ILE A 4 15.66 9.51 5.47
N ARG A 5 16.22 10.72 5.49
CA ARG A 5 16.47 11.49 4.27
C ARG A 5 17.92 11.31 3.86
N GLN A 6 18.16 10.82 2.65
CA GLN A 6 19.51 10.65 2.09
C GLN A 6 19.62 11.38 0.76
N HIS A 7 20.84 11.71 0.34
CA HIS A 7 21.08 12.24 -1.00
C HIS A 7 20.87 11.12 -2.02
N ASN A 8 20.17 11.43 -3.10
CA ASN A 8 20.02 10.51 -4.22
C ASN A 8 21.40 10.18 -4.81
N ALA A 9 21.58 8.92 -5.22
CA ALA A 9 22.86 8.41 -5.71
C ALA A 9 23.26 8.96 -7.09
N ILE A 10 22.29 9.41 -7.88
CA ILE A 10 22.42 9.90 -9.26
C ILE A 10 22.53 11.43 -9.30
N ASP A 11 21.71 12.15 -8.51
CA ASP A 11 21.77 13.60 -8.37
C ASP A 11 21.65 14.03 -6.89
N ARG A 12 22.74 14.56 -6.33
CA ARG A 12 22.80 15.00 -4.93
C ARG A 12 21.90 16.19 -4.59
N ARG A 13 21.29 16.85 -5.58
CA ARG A 13 20.26 17.88 -5.36
C ARG A 13 18.93 17.28 -4.94
N ILE A 14 18.70 16.01 -5.26
CA ILE A 14 17.48 15.27 -4.90
C ILE A 14 17.68 14.62 -3.53
N ARG A 15 16.71 14.83 -2.64
CA ARG A 15 16.64 14.19 -1.32
C ARG A 15 15.65 13.03 -1.40
N GLU A 16 16.13 11.82 -1.19
CA GLU A 16 15.29 10.62 -1.11
C GLU A 16 14.78 10.42 0.32
N ALA A 17 13.51 10.07 0.44
CA ALA A 17 12.93 9.60 1.69
C ALA A 17 12.92 8.07 1.68
N VAL A 18 13.73 7.46 2.56
CA VAL A 18 13.84 6.00 2.69
C VAL A 18 13.28 5.59 4.04
N ILE A 19 12.51 4.50 4.09
CA ILE A 19 12.00 3.95 5.33
C ILE A 19 13.18 3.51 6.20
N SER A 20 13.23 4.00 7.44
CA SER A 20 14.26 3.61 8.40
C SER A 20 14.02 2.20 8.91
N ARG A 21 15.02 1.56 9.52
CA ARG A 21 14.83 0.24 10.16
C ARG A 21 13.68 0.27 11.19
N THR A 22 13.57 1.36 11.96
CA THR A 22 12.48 1.57 12.91
C THR A 22 11.14 1.78 12.21
N GLY A 23 11.14 2.49 11.07
CA GLY A 23 9.96 2.65 10.22
C GLY A 23 9.45 1.33 9.68
N LYS A 24 10.35 0.49 9.16
CA LYS A 24 10.02 -0.85 8.66
C LYS A 24 9.39 -1.71 9.74
N ALA A 25 9.99 -1.75 10.93
CA ALA A 25 9.44 -2.49 12.07
C ALA A 25 8.07 -1.96 12.54
N MET A 26 7.76 -0.68 12.29
CA MET A 26 6.43 -0.14 12.57
C MET A 26 5.43 -0.56 11.50
N THR A 27 5.78 -0.45 10.22
CA THR A 27 4.93 -0.90 9.11
C THR A 27 4.61 -2.40 9.23
N GLU A 28 5.59 -3.24 9.56
CA GLU A 28 5.39 -4.67 9.80
C GLU A 28 4.33 -4.95 10.89
N ARG A 29 4.30 -4.14 11.96
CA ARG A 29 3.26 -4.28 13.01
C ARG A 29 1.89 -3.86 12.52
N ILE A 30 1.81 -2.82 11.70
CA ILE A 30 0.56 -2.37 11.08
C ILE A 30 0.04 -3.43 10.12
N ASP A 31 0.93 -4.03 9.32
CA ASP A 31 0.58 -5.08 8.38
C ASP A 31 0.06 -6.32 9.10
N ALA A 32 0.72 -6.75 10.19
CA ALA A 32 0.23 -7.85 11.03
C ALA A 32 -1.16 -7.56 11.63
N ALA A 33 -1.40 -6.33 12.09
CA ALA A 33 -2.71 -5.93 12.60
C ALA A 33 -3.78 -5.93 11.50
N ARG A 34 -3.45 -5.44 10.30
CA ARG A 34 -4.35 -5.46 9.13
C ARG A 34 -4.68 -6.87 8.69
N GLU A 35 -3.71 -7.76 8.66
CA GLU A 35 -3.92 -9.16 8.33
C GLU A 35 -4.89 -9.82 9.33
N GLN A 36 -4.70 -9.56 10.62
CA GLN A 36 -5.59 -10.07 11.66
C GLN A 36 -7.02 -9.55 11.50
N MET A 37 -7.19 -8.26 11.20
CA MET A 37 -8.50 -7.68 10.93
C MET A 37 -9.13 -8.28 9.66
N GLY A 38 -8.35 -8.43 8.59
CA GLY A 38 -8.81 -9.02 7.32
C GLY A 38 -9.32 -10.45 7.50
N LYS A 39 -8.58 -11.28 8.25
CA LYS A 39 -9.00 -12.66 8.57
C LYS A 39 -10.33 -12.72 9.31
N VAL A 40 -10.62 -11.74 10.17
CA VAL A 40 -11.90 -11.67 10.88
C VAL A 40 -13.01 -11.19 9.96
N VAL A 41 -12.76 -10.12 9.19
CA VAL A 41 -13.75 -9.51 8.28
C VAL A 41 -14.21 -10.49 7.20
N PHE A 42 -13.28 -11.25 6.63
CA PHE A 42 -13.56 -12.18 5.52
C PHE A 42 -13.69 -13.64 5.98
N LYS A 43 -13.81 -13.90 7.28
CA LYS A 43 -13.81 -15.26 7.85
C LYS A 43 -14.85 -16.18 7.20
N ASP A 44 -16.05 -15.66 7.01
CA ASP A 44 -17.20 -16.44 6.55
C ASP A 44 -17.42 -16.32 5.03
N TRP A 45 -16.51 -15.64 4.32
CA TRP A 45 -16.59 -15.49 2.88
C TRP A 45 -16.02 -16.72 2.18
N PRO A 46 -16.75 -17.30 1.22
CA PRO A 46 -16.18 -18.23 0.27
C PRO A 46 -14.99 -17.62 -0.48
N GLN A 47 -13.99 -18.45 -0.77
CA GLN A 47 -12.76 -18.02 -1.45
C GLN A 47 -13.05 -17.36 -2.81
N ASP A 48 -14.02 -17.90 -3.56
CA ASP A 48 -14.44 -17.39 -4.86
C ASP A 48 -15.12 -16.02 -4.78
N GLU A 49 -15.93 -15.77 -3.74
CA GLU A 49 -16.50 -14.45 -3.49
C GLU A 49 -15.42 -13.42 -3.13
N LEU A 50 -14.44 -13.83 -2.32
CA LEU A 50 -13.29 -12.98 -1.99
C LEU A 50 -12.46 -12.63 -3.23
N ASP A 51 -12.19 -13.60 -4.10
CA ASP A 51 -11.46 -13.40 -5.35
C ASP A 51 -12.21 -12.43 -6.29
N VAL A 52 -13.54 -12.57 -6.38
CA VAL A 52 -14.38 -11.64 -7.14
C VAL A 52 -14.31 -10.22 -6.55
N PHE A 53 -14.37 -10.09 -5.23
CA PHE A 53 -14.27 -8.79 -4.56
C PHE A 53 -12.92 -8.12 -4.81
N VAL A 54 -11.81 -8.85 -4.68
CA VAL A 54 -10.46 -8.35 -4.99
C VAL A 54 -10.39 -7.83 -6.42
N ARG A 55 -10.92 -8.59 -7.38
CA ARG A 55 -10.96 -8.18 -8.79
C ARG A 55 -11.79 -6.91 -9.01
N LEU A 56 -12.94 -6.77 -8.33
CA LEU A 56 -13.78 -5.58 -8.45
C LEU A 56 -13.14 -4.35 -7.81
N MET A 57 -12.49 -4.51 -6.66
CA MET A 57 -11.74 -3.44 -6.00
C MET A 57 -10.57 -2.95 -6.86
N GLN A 58 -9.86 -3.87 -7.53
CA GLN A 58 -8.79 -3.50 -8.46
C GLN A 58 -9.35 -2.69 -9.65
N LYS A 59 -10.41 -3.16 -10.30
CA LYS A 59 -11.06 -2.42 -11.40
C LYS A 59 -11.52 -1.02 -10.98
N PHE A 60 -12.02 -0.88 -9.75
CA PHE A 60 -12.41 0.41 -9.20
C PHE A 60 -11.21 1.34 -9.00
N ALA A 61 -10.10 0.83 -8.45
CA ALA A 61 -8.85 1.59 -8.31
C ALA A 61 -8.30 2.03 -9.68
N ASP A 62 -8.24 1.10 -10.64
CA ASP A 62 -7.79 1.38 -12.00
C ASP A 62 -8.65 2.47 -12.66
N ALA A 63 -9.97 2.45 -12.43
CA ALA A 63 -10.88 3.48 -12.92
C ALA A 63 -10.59 4.86 -12.31
N MET A 64 -10.36 4.94 -11.00
CA MET A 64 -9.99 6.21 -10.33
C MET A 64 -8.68 6.80 -10.88
N ASP A 65 -7.66 5.96 -11.11
CA ASP A 65 -6.38 6.40 -11.67
C ASP A 65 -6.52 6.84 -13.14
N SER A 66 -7.39 6.17 -13.91
CA SER A 66 -7.67 6.54 -15.30
C SER A 66 -8.42 7.88 -15.44
N ASP A 67 -9.29 8.20 -14.48
CA ASP A 67 -10.03 9.47 -14.45
C ASP A 67 -9.11 10.63 -14.02
N ALA A 68 -8.18 10.36 -13.08
CA ALA A 68 -7.17 11.32 -12.63
C ALA A 68 -6.10 11.64 -13.71
N SER A 69 -6.07 10.89 -14.81
CA SER A 69 -5.10 11.05 -15.90
C SER A 69 -5.68 11.63 -17.20
N MET A 70 -6.96 12.02 -17.23
CA MET A 70 -7.47 12.90 -18.29
C MET A 70 -7.07 14.36 -18.02
N PRO A 71 -6.31 15.01 -18.93
CA PRO A 71 -6.14 16.46 -18.87
C PRO A 71 -7.43 17.16 -19.36
N GLU A 72 -7.85 18.21 -18.66
CA GLU A 72 -8.90 19.15 -19.12
C GLU A 72 -8.61 19.74 -20.50
#